data_AF-A0A7S2SS06-F1
#
_entry.id   AF-A0A7S2SS06-F1
#
_cell.length_a   1.000
_cell.length_b   1.000
_cell.length_c   1.000
_cell.angle_alpha   90.00
_cell.angle_beta   90.00
_cell.angle_gamma   90.00
#
_symmetry.space_group_name_H-M   'P 1'
#
loop_
_entity.id
_entity.type
_entity.pdbx_description
1 polymer ?
#
loop_
_entity_poly.entity_id
_entity_poly.type
_entity_poly.pdbx_seq_one_letter_code
_entity_poly.pdbx_strand_id
1 'polypeptide(L)'
;FFARSQFSLIFTYFFLFCLSEIALAFLVASFFSRARLAAIVGPVVLFTATLPRYIFFGTNRYENTQGKITASLLSPSAFCFGADIIADYEYAELGVSWSNFSEGEYSLRLCLLMMTLDVLLYAALAVYVQAVVPGQFGTPKHPLFFLSPLFRALTGALGPGLSEQMKCASRDN
;
A
#
# COMPACT_ATOMS: atom_id res chain seq x y z
N PHE A 1 -17.48 -22.30 -7.77
CA PHE A 1 -16.06 -22.05 -7.49
C PHE A 1 -15.84 -21.13 -6.29
N PHE A 2 -16.83 -20.33 -5.85
CA PHE A 2 -16.93 -19.81 -4.48
C PHE A 2 -18.42 -19.80 -4.11
N ALA A 3 -18.94 -20.92 -3.59
CA ALA A 3 -20.39 -21.07 -3.42
C ALA A 3 -20.88 -20.42 -2.12
N ARG A 4 -20.00 -20.30 -1.11
CA ARG A 4 -20.36 -19.78 0.22
C ARG A 4 -19.64 -18.50 0.62
N SER A 5 -18.52 -18.19 -0.03
CA SER A 5 -17.75 -16.98 0.26
C SER A 5 -18.49 -15.71 -0.18
N GLN A 6 -18.48 -14.68 0.67
CA GLN A 6 -19.19 -13.43 0.39
C GLN A 6 -18.49 -12.64 -0.72
N PHE A 7 -19.24 -12.32 -1.78
CA PHE A 7 -18.72 -11.61 -2.95
C PHE A 7 -18.08 -10.27 -2.60
N SER A 8 -18.68 -9.51 -1.67
CA SER A 8 -18.16 -8.20 -1.25
C SER A 8 -16.74 -8.28 -0.70
N LEU A 9 -16.38 -9.36 0.00
CA LEU A 9 -15.08 -9.50 0.63
C LEU A 9 -14.01 -9.83 -0.42
N ILE A 10 -14.32 -10.78 -1.31
CA ILE A 10 -13.46 -11.13 -2.45
C ILE A 10 -13.24 -9.90 -3.34
N PHE A 11 -14.31 -9.15 -3.63
CA PHE A 11 -14.20 -7.91 -4.41
C PHE A 11 -13.26 -6.90 -3.75
N THR A 12 -13.42 -6.66 -2.44
CA THR A 12 -12.55 -5.74 -1.69
C THR A 12 -11.09 -6.18 -1.72
N TYR A 13 -10.86 -7.49 -1.60
CA TYR A 13 -9.53 -8.09 -1.64
C TYR A 13 -8.82 -7.86 -2.97
N PHE A 14 -9.47 -8.18 -4.10
CA PHE A 14 -8.91 -7.92 -5.43
C PHE A 14 -8.74 -6.43 -5.72
N PHE A 15 -9.70 -5.60 -5.27
CA PHE A 15 -9.64 -4.16 -5.45
C PHE A 15 -8.43 -3.53 -4.76
N LEU A 16 -8.16 -3.89 -3.50
CA LEU A 16 -6.99 -3.42 -2.77
C LEU A 16 -5.67 -3.89 -3.40
N PHE A 17 -5.63 -5.14 -3.87
CA PHE A 17 -4.48 -5.65 -4.59
C PHE A 17 -4.17 -4.83 -5.85
N CYS A 18 -5.18 -4.57 -6.69
CA CYS A 18 -5.01 -3.72 -7.87
C CYS A 18 -4.57 -2.29 -7.50
N LEU A 19 -5.11 -1.71 -6.43
CA LEU A 19 -4.72 -0.38 -5.98
C LEU A 19 -3.25 -0.32 -5.54
N SER A 20 -2.78 -1.36 -4.86
CA SER A 20 -1.37 -1.50 -4.44
C SER A 20 -0.43 -1.64 -5.62
N GLU A 21 -0.80 -2.46 -6.61
CA GLU A 21 -0.07 -2.63 -7.87
C GLU A 21 0.08 -1.31 -8.64
N ILE A 22 -0.99 -0.51 -8.73
CA ILE A 22 -0.95 0.80 -9.37
C ILE A 22 0.00 1.75 -8.61
N ALA A 23 -0.04 1.76 -7.27
CA ALA A 23 0.85 2.58 -6.45
C ALA A 23 2.33 2.16 -6.62
N LEU A 24 2.60 0.86 -6.66
CA LEU A 24 3.93 0.31 -6.90
C LEU A 24 4.43 0.65 -8.32
N ALA A 25 3.58 0.55 -9.33
CA ALA A 25 3.92 0.92 -10.70
C ALA A 25 4.27 2.42 -10.81
N PHE A 26 3.52 3.30 -10.13
CA PHE A 26 3.87 4.73 -10.05
C PHE A 26 5.18 4.98 -9.32
N LEU A 27 5.45 4.26 -8.23
CA LEU A 27 6.72 4.34 -7.51
C LEU A 27 7.90 3.94 -8.42
N VAL A 28 7.80 2.79 -9.09
CA VAL A 28 8.82 2.30 -10.03
C VAL A 28 9.02 3.31 -11.16
N ALA A 29 7.93 3.84 -11.73
CA ALA A 29 8.00 4.86 -12.79
C ALA A 29 8.70 6.14 -12.32
N SER A 30 8.56 6.53 -11.04
CA SER A 30 9.22 7.73 -10.50
C SER A 30 10.75 7.60 -10.40
N PHE A 31 11.29 6.38 -10.27
CA PHE A 31 12.74 6.13 -10.26
C PHE A 31 13.37 6.11 -11.66
N PHE A 32 12.60 5.79 -12.70
CA PHE A 32 13.12 5.64 -14.06
C PHE A 32 12.65 6.77 -14.98
N SER A 33 13.58 7.61 -15.43
CA SER A 33 13.32 8.64 -16.45
C SER A 33 13.00 8.08 -17.84
N ARG A 34 13.26 6.79 -18.08
CA ARG A 34 13.00 6.10 -19.35
C ARG A 34 11.91 5.05 -19.20
N ALA A 35 10.76 5.29 -19.84
CA ALA A 35 9.60 4.39 -19.79
C ALA A 35 9.90 2.93 -20.21
N ARG A 36 10.83 2.71 -21.15
CA ARG A 36 11.24 1.36 -21.59
C ARG A 36 11.91 0.55 -20.49
N LEU A 37 12.64 1.19 -19.57
CA LEU A 37 13.27 0.51 -18.44
C LEU A 37 12.21 0.16 -17.38
N ALA A 38 11.32 1.10 -17.06
CA ALA A 38 10.21 0.85 -16.13
C ALA A 38 9.34 -0.34 -16.56
N ALA A 39 9.06 -0.48 -17.87
CA ALA A 39 8.26 -1.58 -18.41
C ALA A 39 8.91 -2.97 -18.24
N ILE A 40 10.24 -3.07 -18.31
CA ILE A 40 10.97 -4.33 -18.11
C ILE A 40 11.13 -4.63 -16.61
N VAL A 41 11.42 -3.59 -15.82
CA VAL A 41 11.69 -3.73 -14.38
C VAL A 41 10.42 -4.02 -13.58
N GLY A 42 9.26 -3.46 -13.96
CA GLY A 42 7.99 -3.68 -13.27
C GLY A 42 7.67 -5.15 -13.04
N PRO A 43 7.57 -5.98 -14.08
CA PRO A 43 7.35 -7.42 -13.93
C PRO A 43 8.43 -8.15 -13.13
N VAL A 44 9.70 -7.74 -13.25
CA VAL A 44 10.81 -8.35 -12.48
C VAL A 44 10.67 -8.06 -11.00
N VAL A 45 10.22 -6.85 -10.62
CA VAL A 45 9.93 -6.48 -9.24
C VAL A 45 8.78 -7.32 -8.70
N LEU A 46 7.69 -7.47 -9.47
CA LEU A 46 6.55 -8.29 -9.06
C LEU A 46 6.92 -9.76 -8.89
N PHE A 47 7.69 -10.31 -9.82
CA PHE A 47 8.18 -11.69 -9.72
C PHE A 47 9.06 -11.88 -8.50
N THR A 48 10.03 -10.97 -8.29
CA THR A 48 10.90 -11.01 -7.11
C THR A 48 10.08 -10.87 -5.82
N ALA A 49 8.99 -10.09 -5.86
CA ALA A 49 8.15 -9.85 -4.70
C ALA A 49 7.24 -11.03 -4.33
N THR A 50 6.98 -11.98 -5.24
CA THR A 50 6.26 -13.23 -4.93
C THR A 50 7.20 -14.37 -4.52
N LEU A 51 8.50 -14.30 -4.85
CA LEU A 51 9.48 -15.34 -4.48
C LEU A 51 9.55 -15.66 -2.98
N PRO A 52 9.46 -14.70 -2.03
CA PRO A 52 9.51 -14.99 -0.60
C PRO A 52 8.45 -16.01 -0.17
N ARG A 53 7.23 -15.91 -0.74
CA ARG A 53 6.17 -16.89 -0.51
C ARG A 53 6.59 -18.29 -0.95
N TYR A 54 7.18 -18.44 -2.13
CA TYR A 54 7.50 -19.76 -2.70
C TYR A 54 8.76 -20.39 -2.11
N ILE A 55 9.76 -19.59 -1.76
CA ILE A 55 11.05 -20.08 -1.29
C ILE A 55 11.00 -20.45 0.20
N PHE A 56 10.34 -19.63 1.03
CA PHE A 56 10.38 -19.81 2.48
C PHE A 56 9.22 -20.65 3.02
N PHE A 57 8.02 -20.58 2.44
CA PHE A 57 6.80 -21.13 3.07
C PHE A 57 6.29 -22.44 2.45
N GLY A 58 7.21 -23.35 2.11
CA GLY A 58 6.88 -24.58 1.38
C GLY A 58 6.36 -25.76 2.22
N THR A 59 6.77 -25.90 3.49
CA THR A 59 6.63 -27.22 4.17
C THR A 59 6.39 -27.18 5.68
N ASN A 60 6.71 -26.10 6.40
CA ASN A 60 6.66 -26.13 7.88
C ASN A 60 5.46 -25.34 8.43
N ARG A 61 4.49 -26.06 8.98
CA ARG A 61 3.33 -25.50 9.72
C ARG A 61 3.71 -24.76 11.02
N TYR A 62 5.00 -24.77 11.40
CA TYR A 62 5.57 -24.20 12.63
C TYR A 62 6.45 -22.98 12.38
N GLU A 63 6.13 -22.16 11.37
CA GLU A 63 6.94 -20.98 11.06
C GLU A 63 6.47 -19.72 11.78
N ASN A 64 7.47 -19.06 12.36
CA ASN A 64 7.40 -17.82 13.12
C ASN A 64 6.45 -16.81 12.44
N THR A 65 5.34 -16.45 13.09
CA THR A 65 4.31 -15.51 12.58
C THR A 65 4.93 -14.20 12.08
N GLN A 66 6.04 -13.79 12.68
CA GLN A 66 6.82 -12.64 12.28
C GLN A 66 7.38 -12.75 10.86
N GLY A 67 7.81 -13.93 10.42
CA GLY A 67 8.30 -14.17 9.07
C GLY A 67 7.21 -14.04 8.00
N LYS A 68 5.98 -14.44 8.32
CA LYS A 68 4.83 -14.23 7.44
C LYS A 68 4.48 -12.75 7.35
N ILE A 69 4.54 -12.03 8.47
CA ILE A 69 4.30 -10.58 8.50
C ILE A 69 5.34 -9.83 7.66
N THR A 70 6.62 -10.15 7.79
CA THR A 70 7.69 -9.48 7.01
C THR A 70 7.60 -9.82 5.53
N ALA A 71 7.29 -11.07 5.16
CA ALA A 71 7.04 -11.45 3.77
C ALA A 71 5.80 -10.75 3.19
N SER A 72 4.81 -10.43 4.03
CA SER A 72 3.58 -9.74 3.65
C SER A 72 3.72 -8.21 3.52
N LEU A 73 4.90 -7.65 3.82
CA LEU A 73 5.25 -6.26 3.50
C LEU A 73 5.40 -6.04 1.98
N LEU A 74 5.51 -7.13 1.22
CA LEU A 74 5.41 -7.11 -0.23
C LEU A 74 3.99 -7.51 -0.63
N SER A 75 3.24 -6.55 -1.16
CA SER A 75 1.85 -6.73 -1.60
C SER A 75 1.59 -8.00 -2.45
N PRO A 76 2.46 -8.40 -3.41
CA PRO A 76 2.27 -9.63 -4.17
C PRO A 76 2.38 -10.91 -3.32
N SER A 77 3.28 -10.93 -2.33
CA SER A 77 3.39 -12.06 -1.38
C SER A 77 2.19 -12.12 -0.45
N ALA A 78 1.73 -10.98 0.08
CA ALA A 78 0.51 -10.91 0.89
C ALA A 78 -0.70 -11.45 0.12
N PHE A 79 -0.81 -11.14 -1.18
CA PHE A 79 -1.85 -11.66 -2.06
C PHE A 79 -1.78 -13.19 -2.23
N CYS A 80 -0.60 -13.77 -2.38
CA CYS A 80 -0.49 -15.23 -2.44
C CYS A 80 -0.95 -15.88 -1.12
N PHE A 81 -0.56 -15.34 0.04
CA PHE A 81 -1.02 -15.86 1.33
C PHE A 81 -2.52 -15.70 1.54
N GLY A 82 -3.10 -14.55 1.14
CA GLY A 82 -4.55 -14.32 1.24
C GLY A 82 -5.34 -15.30 0.37
N ALA A 83 -4.84 -15.61 -0.83
CA ALA A 83 -5.44 -16.59 -1.72
C ALA A 83 -5.38 -18.02 -1.13
N ASP A 84 -4.26 -18.41 -0.53
CA ASP A 84 -4.12 -19.71 0.16
C ASP A 84 -5.16 -19.83 1.29
N ILE A 85 -5.33 -18.77 2.10
CA ILE A 85 -6.34 -18.74 3.17
C ILE A 85 -7.75 -18.89 2.59
N ILE A 86 -8.09 -18.11 1.56
CA ILE A 86 -9.43 -18.19 0.93
C ILE A 86 -9.69 -19.60 0.39
N ALA A 87 -8.67 -20.26 -0.20
CA ALA A 87 -8.78 -21.62 -0.68
C ALA A 87 -8.99 -22.64 0.46
N ASP A 88 -8.27 -22.51 1.58
CA ASP A 88 -8.45 -23.36 2.76
C ASP A 88 -9.86 -23.22 3.37
N TYR A 89 -10.39 -21.99 3.45
CA TYR A 89 -11.75 -21.73 3.96
C TYR A 89 -12.86 -22.28 3.05
N GLU A 90 -12.65 -22.26 1.73
CA GLU A 90 -13.60 -22.86 0.78
C GLU A 90 -13.49 -24.40 0.80
N TYR A 91 -12.28 -24.95 0.98
CA TYR A 91 -12.06 -26.40 1.13
C TYR A 91 -12.69 -26.95 2.42
N ALA A 92 -12.66 -26.18 3.51
CA ALA A 92 -13.32 -26.52 4.77
C ALA A 92 -14.86 -26.34 4.75
N GLU A 93 -15.45 -25.97 3.59
CA GLU A 93 -16.88 -25.69 3.39
C GLU A 93 -17.48 -24.57 4.27
N LEU A 94 -16.65 -23.82 4.99
CA LEU A 94 -17.05 -22.69 5.84
C LEU A 94 -17.31 -21.44 4.98
N GLY A 95 -16.49 -21.23 3.94
CA GLY A 95 -16.49 -20.01 3.15
C GLY A 95 -15.98 -18.79 3.91
N VAL A 96 -15.58 -17.76 3.18
CA VAL A 96 -15.03 -16.53 3.77
C VAL A 96 -16.14 -15.52 4.03
N SER A 97 -16.25 -15.06 5.27
CA SER A 97 -17.25 -14.09 5.76
C SER A 97 -16.58 -13.00 6.61
N TRP A 98 -17.14 -11.80 6.64
CA TRP A 98 -16.72 -10.71 7.54
C TRP A 98 -16.82 -11.05 9.02
N SER A 99 -17.51 -12.12 9.40
CA SER A 99 -17.51 -12.61 10.79
C SER A 99 -16.27 -13.42 11.13
N ASN A 100 -15.71 -14.15 10.15
CA ASN A 100 -14.70 -15.19 10.38
C ASN A 100 -13.31 -14.81 9.82
N PHE A 101 -13.22 -13.70 9.08
CA PHE A 101 -11.98 -13.24 8.43
C PHE A 101 -10.84 -12.85 9.38
N SER A 102 -11.08 -12.78 10.68
CA SER A 102 -10.07 -12.51 11.71
C SER A 102 -9.58 -13.75 12.45
N GLU A 103 -10.10 -14.94 12.13
CA GLU A 103 -9.68 -16.18 12.81
C GLU A 103 -8.35 -16.71 12.26
N GLY A 104 -7.43 -17.05 13.18
CA GLY A 104 -6.09 -17.56 12.89
C GLY A 104 -4.95 -16.60 13.28
N GLU A 105 -3.74 -17.14 13.51
CA GLU A 105 -2.53 -16.34 13.83
C GLU A 105 -2.12 -15.42 12.67
N TYR A 106 -2.32 -15.89 11.43
CA TYR A 106 -2.20 -15.08 10.22
C TYR A 106 -3.55 -15.14 9.50
N SER A 107 -4.34 -14.07 9.67
CA SER A 107 -5.73 -14.01 9.20
C SER A 107 -5.88 -13.17 7.94
N LEU A 108 -6.99 -13.36 7.23
CA LEU A 108 -7.30 -12.60 6.01
C LEU A 108 -7.42 -11.10 6.30
N ARG A 109 -7.88 -10.73 7.51
CA ARG A 109 -7.85 -9.35 8.01
C ARG A 109 -6.44 -8.75 7.99
N LEU A 110 -5.45 -9.50 8.44
CA LEU A 110 -4.08 -9.02 8.52
C LEU A 110 -3.49 -8.82 7.13
N CYS A 111 -3.81 -9.70 6.18
CA CYS A 111 -3.47 -9.53 4.77
C CYS A 111 -4.08 -8.23 4.18
N LEU A 112 -5.38 -7.99 4.39
CA LEU A 112 -6.04 -6.74 3.94
C LEU A 112 -5.42 -5.48 4.55
N LEU A 113 -5.07 -5.54 5.83
CA LEU A 113 -4.43 -4.44 6.55
C LEU A 113 -3.04 -4.17 5.95
N MET A 114 -2.22 -5.20 5.74
CA MET A 114 -0.90 -5.05 5.13
C MET A 114 -0.97 -4.50 3.71
N MET A 115 -1.87 -5.00 2.86
CA MET A 115 -2.09 -4.43 1.51
C MET A 115 -2.49 -2.95 1.56
N THR A 116 -3.33 -2.56 2.53
CA THR A 116 -3.72 -1.16 2.70
C THR A 116 -2.53 -0.30 3.14
N LEU A 117 -1.67 -0.82 4.04
CA LEU A 117 -0.44 -0.15 4.44
C LEU A 117 0.54 -0.02 3.27
N ASP A 118 0.66 -1.04 2.43
CA ASP A 118 1.52 -1.02 1.24
C ASP A 118 1.08 0.06 0.26
N VAL A 119 -0.23 0.22 0.00
CA VAL A 119 -0.76 1.32 -0.81
C VAL A 119 -0.32 2.67 -0.26
N LEU A 120 -0.50 2.90 1.04
CA LEU A 120 -0.13 4.16 1.68
C LEU A 120 1.38 4.39 1.64
N LEU A 121 2.17 3.35 1.89
CA LEU A 121 3.63 3.40 1.91
C LEU A 121 4.18 3.66 0.50
N TYR A 122 3.72 2.93 -0.52
CA TYR A 122 4.13 3.13 -1.92
C TYR A 122 3.67 4.50 -2.44
N ALA A 123 2.46 4.94 -2.10
CA ALA A 123 1.98 6.27 -2.47
C ALA A 123 2.82 7.38 -1.80
N ALA A 124 3.11 7.26 -0.50
CA ALA A 124 3.95 8.20 0.23
C ALA A 124 5.37 8.25 -0.34
N LEU A 125 5.97 7.09 -0.62
CA LEU A 125 7.28 7.00 -1.26
C LEU A 125 7.27 7.59 -2.67
N ALA A 126 6.23 7.36 -3.46
CA ALA A 126 6.14 7.90 -4.82
C ALA A 126 6.08 9.44 -4.80
N VAL A 127 5.28 10.01 -3.90
CA VAL A 127 5.23 11.47 -3.69
C VAL A 127 6.58 11.99 -3.19
N TYR A 128 7.25 11.26 -2.28
CA TYR A 128 8.57 11.64 -1.78
C TYR A 128 9.62 11.65 -2.89
N VAL A 129 9.71 10.60 -3.71
CA VAL A 129 10.67 10.49 -4.81
C VAL A 129 10.43 11.60 -5.84
N GLN A 130 9.17 11.90 -6.18
CA GLN A 130 8.83 13.00 -7.07
C GLN A 130 9.23 14.39 -6.51
N ALA A 131 9.20 14.57 -5.19
CA ALA A 131 9.62 15.82 -4.55
C ALA A 131 11.16 15.94 -4.44
N VAL A 132 11.88 14.83 -4.30
CA VAL A 132 13.33 14.79 -4.08
C VAL A 132 14.14 14.72 -5.37
N VAL A 133 13.59 14.16 -6.47
CA VAL A 133 14.26 14.10 -7.77
C VAL A 133 13.85 15.33 -8.61
N PRO A 134 14.69 16.37 -8.75
CA PRO A 134 14.36 17.55 -9.54
C PRO A 134 14.30 17.20 -11.03
N GLY A 135 13.11 17.28 -11.62
CA GLY A 135 12.95 17.31 -13.08
C GLY A 135 13.56 18.60 -13.66
N GLN A 136 14.11 18.53 -14.88
CA GLN A 136 14.92 19.60 -15.50
C GLN A 136 14.23 20.97 -15.72
N PHE A 137 12.94 21.16 -15.40
CA PHE A 137 12.23 22.44 -15.56
C PHE A 137 11.12 22.70 -14.52
N GLY A 138 11.31 22.38 -13.24
CA GLY A 138 10.27 22.61 -12.22
C GLY A 138 10.80 23.04 -10.85
N THR A 139 10.39 24.22 -10.38
CA THR A 139 10.65 24.73 -9.03
C THR A 139 10.34 23.69 -7.94
N PRO A 140 11.23 23.49 -6.95
CA PRO A 140 11.08 22.47 -5.92
C PRO A 140 9.85 22.74 -5.06
N LYS A 141 8.91 21.79 -4.99
CA LYS A 141 7.78 21.86 -4.04
C LYS A 141 8.05 20.93 -2.87
N HIS A 142 7.87 21.49 -1.67
CA HIS A 142 8.22 20.90 -0.39
C HIS A 142 7.52 19.54 -0.15
N PRO A 143 8.21 18.55 0.45
CA PRO A 143 7.72 17.19 0.72
C PRO A 143 6.52 17.07 1.67
N LEU A 144 5.87 18.18 2.06
CA LEU A 144 4.72 18.22 2.99
C LEU A 144 3.38 18.53 2.29
N PHE A 145 3.28 18.45 0.96
CA PHE A 145 2.04 18.80 0.25
C PHE A 145 0.83 17.89 0.61
N PHE A 146 1.08 16.68 1.12
CA PHE A 146 0.03 15.73 1.52
C PHE A 146 -0.76 16.17 2.77
N LEU A 147 -0.18 17.02 3.63
CA LEU A 147 -0.88 17.63 4.78
C LEU A 147 -1.58 18.94 4.41
N SER A 148 -1.37 19.48 3.21
CA SER A 148 -1.95 20.77 2.80
C SER A 148 -3.49 20.82 2.74
N PRO A 149 -4.24 19.76 2.40
CA PRO A 149 -5.71 19.81 2.48
C PRO A 149 -6.22 19.71 3.93
N LEU A 150 -5.56 18.92 4.79
CA LEU A 150 -5.90 18.80 6.21
C LEU A 150 -5.54 20.08 6.99
N PHE A 151 -4.40 20.69 6.67
CA PHE A 151 -3.95 21.97 7.23
C PHE A 151 -4.85 23.13 6.78
N ARG A 152 -5.31 23.14 5.52
CA ARG A 152 -6.34 24.09 5.04
C ARG A 152 -7.70 23.89 5.69
N ALA A 153 -8.09 22.65 5.96
CA ALA A 153 -9.32 22.35 6.70
C ALA A 153 -9.24 22.82 8.16
N LEU A 154 -8.07 22.67 8.81
CA LEU A 154 -7.81 23.13 10.18
C LEU A 154 -7.67 24.66 10.30
N THR A 155 -7.04 25.33 9.33
CA THR A 155 -6.96 26.80 9.25
C THR A 155 -8.26 27.44 8.74
N GLY A 156 -9.14 26.69 8.09
CA GLY A 156 -10.52 27.13 7.83
C GLY A 156 -11.41 27.13 9.06
N ALA A 157 -11.08 26.31 10.08
CA ALA A 157 -11.80 26.22 11.34
C ALA A 157 -11.30 27.20 12.41
N LEU A 158 -10.04 27.66 12.32
CA LEU A 158 -9.46 28.69 13.18
C LEU A 158 -9.42 30.02 12.40
N GLY A 159 -10.38 30.90 12.70
CA GLY A 159 -10.70 32.10 11.93
C GLY A 159 -9.56 33.10 11.63
N PRO A 160 -9.86 34.20 10.91
CA PRO A 160 -8.95 35.01 10.09
C PRO A 160 -7.91 35.87 10.84
N GLY A 161 -7.50 35.51 12.06
CA GLY A 161 -6.57 36.30 12.88
C GLY A 161 -5.08 36.00 12.66
N LEU A 162 -4.72 34.89 12.02
CA LEU A 162 -3.31 34.47 11.89
C LEU A 162 -2.62 34.97 10.61
N SER A 163 -3.39 35.39 9.60
CA SER A 163 -2.84 35.91 8.34
C SER A 163 -2.28 37.33 8.47
N GLU A 164 -2.77 38.12 9.44
CA GLU A 164 -2.27 39.49 9.67
C GLU A 164 -0.94 39.49 10.46
N GLN A 165 -0.77 38.58 11.42
CA GLN A 165 0.42 38.54 12.28
C GLN A 165 1.72 38.17 11.51
N MET A 166 1.62 37.36 10.46
CA MET A 166 2.77 37.05 9.59
C MET A 166 3.15 38.19 8.64
N LYS A 167 2.24 39.13 8.36
CA LYS A 167 2.50 40.25 7.43
C LYS A 167 3.24 41.41 8.11
N CYS A 168 3.06 41.58 9.42
CA CYS A 168 3.79 42.58 10.21
C CYS A 168 5.25 42.17 10.49
N ALA A 169 5.51 40.88 10.76
CA ALA A 169 6.87 40.41 11.09
C ALA A 169 7.87 40.42 9.92
N SER A 170 7.40 40.59 8.68
CA SER A 170 8.24 40.68 7.47
C SER A 170 8.54 42.11 7.03
N ARG A 171 8.00 43.13 7.70
CA ARG A 171 8.18 44.54 7.32
C ARG A 171 9.20 45.30 8.18
N ASP A 172 9.70 44.68 9.25
CA ASP A 172 10.62 45.31 10.21
C ASP A 172 12.06 44.75 10.17
N ASN A 173 12.47 44.08 9.09
CA ASN A 173 13.85 43.63 8.86
C ASN A 173 14.21 43.79 7.37
#